data_AF-A0A933AU72-F1
#
_entry.id   AF-A0A933AU72-F1
#
_cell.length_a   1.000
_cell.length_b   1.000
_cell.length_c   1.000
_cell.angle_alpha   90.00
_cell.angle_beta   90.00
_cell.angle_gamma   90.00
#
_symmetry.space_group_name_H-M   'P 1'
#
loop_
_entity.id
_entity.type
_entity.pdbx_description
1 polymer ?
#
loop_
_entity_poly.entity_id
_entity_poly.type
_entity_poly.pdbx_seq_one_letter_code
_entity_poly.pdbx_strand_id
1 'polypeptide(L)'
;MTPQESQRFDEADQLYRRALEIKERLGLQRDAASDYHQLGRIAQDRQRFDEAEQWYRKALEIFERLGHPPHSVQTLAQLGVLRRQQGRPVDAVSWFGKALAIAAQYGMQRLAVQILVDLARLMRALGEEQFSAAWRQAFDGQEPPLARLRDILQELEGSDAEGSGAG
;
A
#
# COMPACT_ATOMS: atom_id res chain seq x y z
N MET A 1 15.18 14.47 6.39
CA MET A 1 14.80 14.16 7.79
C MET A 1 15.55 15.11 8.71
N THR A 2 14.83 15.88 9.50
CA THR A 2 15.40 16.78 10.52
C THR A 2 15.78 16.00 11.78
N PRO A 3 16.66 16.54 12.65
CA PRO A 3 16.99 15.90 13.92
C PRO A 3 15.77 15.64 14.82
N GLN A 4 14.80 16.57 14.83
CA GLN A 4 13.56 16.44 15.60
C GLN A 4 12.66 15.31 15.07
N GLU A 5 12.56 15.16 13.74
CA GLU A 5 11.84 14.04 13.13
C GLU A 5 12.51 12.71 13.44
N SER A 6 13.84 12.64 13.36
CA SER A 6 14.60 11.43 13.70
C SER A 6 14.29 10.99 15.13
N GLN A 7 14.35 11.92 16.08
CA GLN A 7 14.05 11.64 17.49
C GLN A 7 12.61 11.16 17.69
N ARG A 8 11.62 11.80 17.05
CA ARG A 8 10.22 11.36 17.14
C ARG A 8 10.02 9.95 16.60
N PHE A 9 10.73 9.58 15.53
CA PHE A 9 10.68 8.23 15.00
C PHE A 9 11.36 7.20 15.92
N ASP A 10 12.43 7.56 16.63
CA ASP A 10 13.08 6.67 17.59
C ASP A 10 12.16 6.39 18.79
N GLU A 11 11.55 7.43 19.33
CA GLU A 11 10.58 7.30 20.42
C GLU A 11 9.38 6.45 19.99
N ALA A 12 8.84 6.68 18.79
CA ALA A 12 7.74 5.88 18.25
C ALA A 12 8.13 4.40 18.04
N ASP A 13 9.31 4.13 17.47
CA ASP A 13 9.80 2.76 17.24
C ASP A 13 9.92 1.99 18.56
N GLN A 14 10.50 2.63 19.59
CA GLN A 14 10.61 2.04 20.93
C GLN A 14 9.25 1.75 21.58
N LEU A 15 8.32 2.71 21.51
CA LEU A 15 6.97 2.55 22.05
C LEU A 15 6.22 1.40 21.37
N TYR A 16 6.26 1.33 20.03
CA TYR A 16 5.61 0.25 19.29
C TYR A 16 6.25 -1.11 19.57
N ARG A 17 7.58 -1.21 19.66
CA ARG A 17 8.24 -2.48 20.04
C ARG A 17 7.85 -2.95 21.43
N ARG A 18 7.76 -2.03 22.39
CA ARG A 18 7.36 -2.38 23.76
C ARG A 18 5.89 -2.79 23.83
N ALA A 19 5.01 -2.08 23.13
CA ALA A 19 3.60 -2.43 23.03
C ALA A 19 3.41 -3.79 22.36
N LEU A 20 4.16 -4.05 21.29
CA LEU A 20 4.15 -5.29 20.55
C LEU A 20 4.53 -6.48 21.44
N GLU A 21 5.64 -6.39 22.20
CA GLU A 21 6.07 -7.44 23.13
C GLU A 21 4.97 -7.80 24.14
N ILE A 22 4.29 -6.78 24.69
CA ILE A 22 3.19 -6.97 25.63
C ILE A 22 1.99 -7.64 24.93
N LYS A 23 1.59 -7.16 23.76
CA LYS A 23 0.45 -7.69 23.00
C LYS A 23 0.68 -9.12 22.54
N GLU A 24 1.89 -9.47 22.10
CA GLU A 24 2.25 -10.85 21.75
C GLU A 24 2.15 -11.77 22.96
N ARG A 25 2.69 -11.37 24.11
CA ARG A 25 2.60 -12.15 25.35
C ARG A 25 1.16 -12.34 25.83
N LEU A 26 0.30 -11.35 25.60
CA LEU A 26 -1.12 -11.40 25.94
C LEU A 26 -1.97 -12.10 24.88
N GLY A 27 -1.39 -12.56 23.76
CA GLY A 27 -2.13 -13.19 22.67
C GLY A 27 -3.03 -12.23 21.88
N LEU A 28 -2.83 -10.91 21.99
CA LEU A 28 -3.59 -9.87 21.29
C LEU A 28 -3.12 -9.72 19.84
N GLN A 29 -3.31 -10.79 19.05
CA GLN A 29 -2.76 -10.93 17.70
C GLN A 29 -3.13 -9.76 16.77
N ARG A 30 -4.39 -9.30 16.80
CA ARG A 30 -4.84 -8.17 15.98
C ARG A 30 -4.14 -6.86 16.33
N ASP A 31 -3.94 -6.61 17.62
CA ASP A 31 -3.28 -5.39 18.08
C ASP A 31 -1.78 -5.45 17.79
N ALA A 32 -1.17 -6.63 17.91
CA ALA A 32 0.22 -6.87 17.51
C ALA A 32 0.42 -6.65 16.00
N ALA A 33 -0.52 -7.11 15.16
CA ALA A 33 -0.50 -6.86 13.71
C ALA A 33 -0.57 -5.35 13.37
N SER A 34 -1.36 -4.59 14.13
CA SER A 34 -1.39 -3.13 13.99
C SER A 34 -0.03 -2.50 14.33
N ASP A 35 0.64 -2.97 15.38
CA ASP A 35 1.97 -2.47 15.75
C ASP A 35 3.03 -2.85 14.71
N TYR A 36 2.97 -4.06 14.16
CA TYR A 36 3.81 -4.45 13.02
C TYR A 36 3.63 -3.51 11.84
N HIS A 37 2.39 -3.17 11.48
CA HIS A 37 2.13 -2.21 10.40
C HIS A 37 2.77 -0.83 10.69
N GLN A 38 2.68 -0.34 11.93
CA GLN A 38 3.25 0.96 12.29
C GLN A 38 4.78 0.95 12.32
N LEU A 39 5.40 -0.13 12.79
CA LEU A 39 6.86 -0.32 12.67
C LEU A 39 7.30 -0.34 11.21
N GLY A 40 6.49 -0.95 10.32
CA GLY A 40 6.69 -0.91 8.87
C GLY A 40 6.70 0.52 8.34
N ARG A 41 5.73 1.35 8.74
CA ARG A 41 5.66 2.77 8.36
C ARG A 41 6.86 3.58 8.85
N ILE A 42 7.27 3.39 10.11
CA ILE A 42 8.44 4.08 10.66
C ILE A 42 9.73 3.69 9.92
N ALA A 43 9.90 2.40 9.61
CA ALA A 43 11.02 1.94 8.81
C ALA A 43 10.99 2.53 7.39
N GLN A 44 9.81 2.59 6.76
CA GLN A 44 9.62 3.19 5.44
C GLN A 44 9.95 4.69 5.42
N ASP A 45 9.48 5.46 6.40
CA ASP A 45 9.75 6.89 6.52
C ASP A 45 11.26 7.17 6.73
N ARG A 46 11.98 6.20 7.29
CA ARG A 46 13.45 6.19 7.42
C ARG A 46 14.17 5.61 6.20
N GLN A 47 13.45 5.31 5.13
CA GLN A 47 13.97 4.68 3.91
C GLN A 47 14.65 3.30 4.15
N ARG A 48 14.34 2.64 5.27
CA ARG A 48 14.77 1.27 5.59
C ARG A 48 13.79 0.27 4.96
N PHE A 49 13.78 0.23 3.63
CA PHE A 49 12.70 -0.42 2.90
C PHE A 49 12.60 -1.94 3.12
N ASP A 50 13.73 -2.64 3.29
CA ASP A 50 13.71 -4.09 3.54
C ASP A 50 13.15 -4.41 4.94
N GLU A 51 13.47 -3.59 5.95
CA GLU A 51 12.88 -3.72 7.29
C GLU A 51 11.38 -3.41 7.24
N ALA A 52 10.97 -2.36 6.51
CA ALA A 52 9.57 -2.01 6.33
C ALA A 52 8.76 -3.16 5.71
N GLU A 53 9.31 -3.80 4.69
CA GLU A 53 8.70 -4.95 4.03
C GLU A 53 8.47 -6.12 4.99
N GLN A 54 9.47 -6.45 5.81
CA GLN A 54 9.36 -7.53 6.79
C GLN A 54 8.23 -7.26 7.78
N TRP A 55 8.15 -6.03 8.30
CA TRP A 55 7.10 -5.61 9.22
C TRP A 55 5.70 -5.67 8.59
N TYR A 56 5.55 -5.13 7.38
CA TYR A 56 4.27 -5.19 6.68
C TYR A 56 3.85 -6.62 6.35
N ARG A 57 4.77 -7.50 5.94
CA ARG A 57 4.43 -8.91 5.68
C ARG A 57 3.94 -9.61 6.94
N LYS A 58 4.60 -9.39 8.08
CA LYS A 58 4.17 -9.99 9.36
C LYS A 58 2.80 -9.48 9.81
N ALA A 59 2.52 -8.19 9.61
CA ALA A 59 1.18 -7.64 9.82
C ALA A 59 0.13 -8.29 8.91
N LEU A 60 0.44 -8.39 7.61
CA LEU A 60 -0.46 -8.95 6.60
C LEU A 60 -0.82 -10.40 6.90
N GLU A 61 0.17 -11.24 7.21
CA GLU A 61 -0.03 -12.66 7.55
C GLU A 61 -1.03 -12.82 8.71
N ILE A 62 -0.90 -11.99 9.75
CA ILE A 62 -1.81 -12.04 10.89
C ILE A 62 -3.20 -11.54 10.50
N PHE A 63 -3.31 -10.42 9.78
CA PHE A 63 -4.62 -9.90 9.36
C PHE A 63 -5.38 -10.85 8.43
N GLU A 64 -4.67 -11.53 7.52
CA GLU A 64 -5.25 -12.56 6.66
C GLU A 64 -5.73 -13.77 7.46
N ARG A 65 -4.90 -14.29 8.37
CA ARG A 65 -5.27 -15.41 9.25
C ARG A 65 -6.48 -15.11 10.14
N LEU A 66 -6.60 -13.87 10.62
CA LEU A 66 -7.72 -13.42 11.44
C LEU A 66 -8.97 -13.05 10.62
N GLY A 67 -8.90 -13.09 9.29
CA GLY A 67 -10.01 -12.71 8.42
C GLY A 67 -10.42 -11.26 8.65
N HIS A 68 -9.46 -10.32 8.60
CA HIS A 68 -9.72 -8.90 8.80
C HIS A 68 -9.46 -8.05 7.54
N PRO A 69 -10.36 -8.08 6.53
CA PRO A 69 -10.10 -7.57 5.19
C PRO A 69 -9.64 -6.11 5.11
N PRO A 70 -10.18 -5.15 5.90
CA PRO A 70 -9.77 -3.75 5.76
C PRO A 70 -8.28 -3.51 6.05
N HIS A 71 -7.73 -4.17 7.07
CA HIS A 71 -6.32 -4.01 7.44
C HIS A 71 -5.39 -4.76 6.46
N SER A 72 -5.84 -5.91 5.92
CA SER A 72 -5.13 -6.60 4.84
C SER A 72 -5.03 -5.72 3.59
N VAL A 73 -6.15 -5.11 3.15
CA VAL A 73 -6.18 -4.18 2.00
C VAL A 73 -5.22 -3.02 2.21
N GLN A 74 -5.25 -2.37 3.38
CA GLN A 74 -4.34 -1.27 3.70
C GLN A 74 -2.87 -1.69 3.67
N THR A 75 -2.56 -2.86 4.24
CA THR A 75 -1.17 -3.36 4.30
C THR A 75 -0.66 -3.76 2.92
N LEU A 76 -1.50 -4.40 2.09
CA LEU A 76 -1.18 -4.69 0.69
C LEU A 76 -0.93 -3.41 -0.12
N ALA A 77 -1.76 -2.39 0.04
CA ALA A 77 -1.56 -1.09 -0.61
C ALA A 77 -0.23 -0.45 -0.19
N GLN A 78 0.13 -0.51 1.11
CA GLN A 78 1.42 0.00 1.59
C GLN A 78 2.63 -0.76 1.02
N LEU A 79 2.52 -2.08 0.86
CA LEU A 79 3.55 -2.87 0.17
C LEU A 79 3.70 -2.44 -1.30
N GLY A 80 2.59 -2.10 -1.97
CA GLY A 80 2.62 -1.51 -3.33
C GLY A 80 3.34 -0.15 -3.37
N VAL A 81 3.05 0.73 -2.42
CA VAL A 81 3.75 2.03 -2.27
C VAL A 81 5.24 1.81 -2.02
N LEU A 82 5.60 0.88 -1.14
CA LEU A 82 6.98 0.55 -0.81
C LEU A 82 7.76 0.10 -2.06
N ARG A 83 7.16 -0.76 -2.91
CA ARG A 83 7.78 -1.16 -4.19
C ARG A 83 8.01 0.00 -5.13
N ARG A 84 7.08 0.94 -5.22
CA ARG A 84 7.29 2.16 -6.02
C ARG A 84 8.47 2.98 -5.51
N GLN A 85 8.58 3.15 -4.20
CA GLN A 85 9.69 3.90 -3.58
C GLN A 85 11.05 3.21 -3.78
N GLN A 86 11.06 1.88 -3.86
CA GLN A 86 12.25 1.08 -4.22
C GLN A 86 12.57 1.10 -5.73
N GLY A 87 11.83 1.84 -6.56
CA GLY A 87 12.03 1.85 -8.02
C GLY A 87 11.58 0.57 -8.71
N ARG A 88 10.66 -0.19 -8.10
CA ARG A 88 10.12 -1.46 -8.61
C ARG A 88 8.62 -1.36 -8.94
N PRO A 89 8.21 -0.50 -9.90
CA PRO A 89 6.80 -0.25 -10.20
C PRO A 89 6.07 -1.46 -10.77
N VAL A 90 6.75 -2.39 -11.46
CA VAL A 90 6.16 -3.65 -11.94
C VAL A 90 5.68 -4.52 -10.78
N ASP A 91 6.51 -4.67 -9.73
CA ASP A 91 6.13 -5.45 -8.55
C ASP A 91 4.97 -4.81 -7.80
N ALA A 92 4.88 -3.47 -7.81
CA ALA A 92 3.78 -2.74 -7.18
C ALA A 92 2.40 -3.08 -7.77
N VAL A 93 2.33 -3.39 -9.07
CA VAL A 93 1.07 -3.77 -9.74
C VAL A 93 0.43 -4.97 -9.04
N SER A 94 1.22 -5.99 -8.69
CA SER A 94 0.73 -7.19 -8.01
C SER A 94 0.14 -6.90 -6.63
N TRP A 95 0.79 -6.02 -5.85
CA TRP A 95 0.34 -5.66 -4.51
C TRP A 95 -0.96 -4.85 -4.54
N PHE A 96 -1.04 -3.86 -5.42
CA PHE A 96 -2.26 -3.06 -5.58
C PHE A 96 -3.41 -3.88 -6.19
N GLY A 97 -3.15 -4.76 -7.15
CA GLY A 97 -4.19 -5.62 -7.71
C GLY A 97 -4.78 -6.58 -6.66
N LYS A 98 -3.95 -7.17 -5.78
CA LYS A 98 -4.42 -7.98 -4.64
C LYS A 98 -5.27 -7.15 -3.67
N ALA A 99 -4.82 -5.94 -3.34
CA ALA A 99 -5.58 -5.01 -2.50
C ALA A 99 -6.95 -4.67 -3.13
N LEU A 100 -6.98 -4.41 -4.44
CA LEU A 100 -8.20 -4.10 -5.18
C LEU A 100 -9.18 -5.27 -5.18
N ALA A 101 -8.70 -6.49 -5.40
CA ALA A 101 -9.54 -7.68 -5.41
C ALA A 101 -10.28 -7.87 -4.08
N ILE A 102 -9.57 -7.76 -2.95
CA ILE A 102 -10.17 -7.85 -1.61
C ILE A 102 -11.11 -6.65 -1.36
N ALA A 103 -10.69 -5.43 -1.72
CA ALA A 103 -11.53 -4.25 -1.54
C ALA A 103 -12.86 -4.37 -2.30
N ALA A 104 -12.82 -4.89 -3.54
CA ALA A 104 -14.01 -5.14 -4.35
C ALA A 104 -14.89 -6.24 -3.75
N GLN A 105 -14.31 -7.36 -3.33
CA GLN A 105 -15.03 -8.48 -2.73
C GLN A 105 -15.84 -8.07 -1.49
N TYR A 106 -15.31 -7.16 -0.68
CA TYR A 106 -15.94 -6.70 0.58
C TYR A 106 -16.63 -5.33 0.46
N GLY A 107 -16.83 -4.82 -0.76
CA GLY A 107 -17.58 -3.57 -0.99
C GLY A 107 -16.91 -2.30 -0.44
N MET A 108 -15.58 -2.28 -0.30
CA MET A 108 -14.82 -1.16 0.25
C MET A 108 -14.57 -0.06 -0.78
N GLN A 109 -15.64 0.56 -1.27
CA GLN A 109 -15.61 1.50 -2.40
C GLN A 109 -14.56 2.60 -2.24
N ARG A 110 -14.47 3.24 -1.05
CA ARG A 110 -13.50 4.30 -0.80
C ARG A 110 -12.05 3.84 -0.95
N LEU A 111 -11.72 2.65 -0.43
CA LEU A 111 -10.35 2.10 -0.56
C LEU A 111 -10.08 1.65 -1.99
N ALA A 112 -11.06 1.04 -2.65
CA ALA A 112 -10.94 0.62 -4.05
C ALA A 112 -10.64 1.80 -4.98
N VAL A 113 -11.30 2.95 -4.80
CA VAL A 113 -11.01 4.16 -5.58
C VAL A 113 -9.57 4.63 -5.37
N GLN A 114 -9.08 4.67 -4.14
CA GLN A 114 -7.68 5.07 -3.88
C GLN A 114 -6.69 4.12 -4.55
N ILE A 115 -6.94 2.81 -4.48
CA ILE A 115 -6.09 1.79 -5.11
C ILE A 115 -6.12 1.92 -6.64
N LEU A 116 -7.29 2.19 -7.23
CA LEU A 116 -7.41 2.44 -8.67
C LEU A 116 -6.64 3.69 -9.11
N VAL A 117 -6.61 4.75 -8.30
CA VAL A 117 -5.78 5.94 -8.57
C VAL A 117 -4.29 5.57 -8.59
N ASP A 118 -3.83 4.77 -7.63
CA ASP A 118 -2.43 4.33 -7.59
C ASP A 118 -2.07 3.38 -8.74
N LEU A 119 -2.98 2.49 -9.15
CA LEU A 119 -2.84 1.67 -10.35
C LEU A 119 -2.84 2.51 -11.63
N ALA A 120 -3.67 3.53 -11.74
CA ALA A 120 -3.71 4.43 -12.89
C ALA A 120 -2.38 5.18 -13.05
N ARG A 121 -1.81 5.67 -11.94
CA ARG A 121 -0.47 6.28 -11.93
C ARG A 121 0.62 5.29 -12.35
N LEU A 122 0.54 4.04 -11.91
CA LEU A 122 1.46 2.98 -12.35
C LEU A 122 1.32 2.69 -13.84
N MET A 123 0.10 2.60 -14.35
CA MET A 123 -0.17 2.40 -15.77
C MET A 123 0.39 3.53 -16.62
N ARG A 124 0.23 4.78 -16.18
CA ARG A 124 0.86 5.95 -16.83
C ARG A 124 2.39 5.88 -16.82
N ALA A 125 2.99 5.45 -15.72
CA ALA A 125 4.44 5.39 -15.56
C ALA A 125 5.10 4.23 -16.35
N LEU A 126 4.45 3.07 -16.41
CA LEU A 126 4.94 1.87 -17.09
C LEU A 126 4.59 1.85 -18.58
N GLY A 127 3.54 2.58 -18.97
CA GLY A 127 2.84 2.35 -20.22
C GLY A 127 1.87 1.16 -20.12
N GLU A 128 0.82 1.19 -20.94
CA GLU A 128 -0.28 0.25 -20.84
C GLU A 128 0.14 -1.21 -21.14
N GLU A 129 1.04 -1.39 -22.12
CA GLU A 129 1.52 -2.73 -22.51
C GLU A 129 2.29 -3.40 -21.36
N GLN A 130 3.27 -2.70 -20.78
CA GLN A 130 4.07 -3.23 -19.67
C GLN A 130 3.21 -3.41 -18.42
N PHE A 131 2.30 -2.48 -18.13
CA PHE A 131 1.34 -2.63 -17.03
C PHE A 131 0.45 -3.87 -17.20
N SER A 132 -0.09 -4.08 -18.41
CA SER A 132 -0.97 -5.22 -18.70
C SER A 132 -0.21 -6.55 -18.69
N ALA A 133 1.05 -6.55 -19.13
CA ALA A 133 1.92 -7.72 -18.99
C ALA A 133 2.18 -8.06 -17.52
N ALA A 134 2.54 -7.06 -16.70
CA ALA A 134 2.77 -7.24 -15.26
C ALA A 134 1.51 -7.73 -14.54
N TRP A 135 0.34 -7.19 -14.88
CA TRP A 135 -0.94 -7.62 -14.34
C TRP A 135 -1.25 -9.07 -14.71
N ARG A 136 -1.18 -9.43 -16.00
CA ARG A 136 -1.44 -10.80 -16.46
C ARG A 136 -0.49 -11.81 -15.81
N GLN A 137 0.77 -11.45 -15.62
CA GLN A 137 1.73 -12.29 -14.88
C GLN A 137 1.32 -12.50 -13.42
N ALA A 138 0.76 -11.47 -12.76
CA ALA A 138 0.39 -11.53 -11.35
C ALA A 138 -0.97 -12.22 -11.08
N PHE A 139 -1.86 -12.27 -12.09
CA PHE A 139 -3.25 -12.72 -11.95
C PHE A 139 -3.62 -13.76 -13.00
N ASP A 140 -2.73 -14.72 -13.28
CA ASP A 140 -3.00 -15.91 -14.11
C ASP A 140 -3.61 -15.59 -15.50
N GLY A 141 -3.13 -14.52 -16.13
CA GLY A 141 -3.59 -14.09 -17.45
C GLY A 141 -4.87 -13.26 -17.47
N GLN A 142 -5.46 -12.94 -16.31
CA GLN A 142 -6.59 -12.02 -16.24
C GLN A 142 -6.24 -10.63 -16.77
N GLU A 143 -7.17 -9.95 -17.42
CA GLU A 143 -6.98 -8.59 -17.91
C GLU A 143 -7.18 -7.55 -16.79
N PRO A 144 -6.38 -6.47 -16.77
CA PRO A 144 -6.60 -5.36 -15.84
C PRO A 144 -7.87 -4.56 -16.16
N PRO A 145 -8.37 -3.76 -15.20
CA PRO A 145 -9.51 -2.87 -15.40
C PRO A 145 -9.15 -1.60 -16.19
N LEU A 146 -8.57 -1.75 -17.38
CA LEU A 146 -7.97 -0.66 -18.18
C LEU A 146 -8.94 0.50 -18.44
N ALA A 147 -10.21 0.22 -18.76
CA ALA A 147 -11.21 1.25 -18.99
C ALA A 147 -11.31 2.21 -17.79
N ARG A 148 -11.49 1.64 -16.59
CA ARG A 148 -11.62 2.46 -15.37
C ARG A 148 -10.33 3.22 -15.04
N LEU A 149 -9.16 2.63 -15.30
CA LEU A 149 -7.88 3.31 -15.07
C LEU A 149 -7.68 4.48 -16.02
N ARG A 150 -8.10 4.36 -17.29
CA ARG A 150 -8.06 5.45 -18.27
C ARG A 150 -9.01 6.59 -17.90
N ASP A 151 -10.23 6.28 -17.48
CA ASP A 151 -11.19 7.30 -17.02
C ASP A 151 -10.60 8.12 -15.86
N ILE A 152 -9.99 7.45 -14.88
CA ILE A 152 -9.34 8.12 -13.74
C ILE A 152 -8.18 9.00 -14.20
N LEU A 153 -7.38 8.58 -15.18
CA LEU A 153 -6.30 9.42 -15.70
C LEU A 153 -6.84 10.70 -16.35
N GLN A 154 -7.93 10.60 -17.12
CA GLN A 154 -8.57 11.77 -17.72
C GLN A 154 -9.16 12.72 -16.67
N GLU A 155 -9.82 12.18 -15.64
CA GLU A 155 -10.35 12.96 -14.51
C GLU A 155 -9.24 13.75 -13.80
N LEU A 156 -8.07 13.12 -13.58
CA LEU A 156 -6.93 13.76 -12.94
C LEU A 156 -6.34 14.89 -13.81
N GLU A 157 -6.17 14.65 -15.11
CA GLU A 157 -5.62 15.63 -16.06
C GLU A 157 -6.54 16.86 -16.23
N GLY A 158 -7.86 16.65 -16.23
CA GLY A 158 -8.84 17.76 -16.26
C GLY A 158 -8.79 18.62 -15.00
N SER A 159 -8.60 18.01 -13.82
CA SER A 159 -8.53 18.75 -12.55
C SER A 159 -7.29 19.65 -12.43
N ASP A 160 -6.15 19.21 -12.99
CA ASP A 160 -4.91 20.00 -13.01
C ASP A 160 -5.01 21.21 -13.96
N ALA A 161 -5.79 21.11 -15.03
CA ALA A 161 -6.00 22.17 -16.01
C ALA A 161 -6.92 23.30 -15.48
N GLU A 162 -7.96 22.96 -14.71
CA GLU A 162 -8.87 23.94 -14.12
C GLU A 162 -8.25 24.74 -12.96
N GLY A 163 -7.30 24.14 -12.23
CA GLY A 163 -6.61 24.80 -11.11
C GLY A 163 -5.52 25.81 -11.51
N SER A 164 -4.98 25.72 -12.73
CA SER A 164 -3.93 26.65 -13.23
C SER A 164 -4.48 27.94 -13.87
N GLY A 165 -5.80 28.09 -13.97
CA GLY A 165 -6.45 29.24 -14.64
C GLY A 165 -6.88 30.39 -13.72
N ALA A 166 -6.66 30.30 -12.41
CA ALA A 166 -7.05 31.32 -11.44
C ALA A 166 -5.80 31.91 -10.74
N GLY A 167 -5.15 32.87 -11.42
CA GLY A 167 -4.03 33.66 -10.89
C GLY A 167 -4.18 35.12 -11.28
#